data_AF-A0A497ABV4-F1
#
_entry.id   AF-A0A497ABV4-F1
#
_cell.length_a   1.000
_cell.length_b   1.000
_cell.length_c   1.000
_cell.angle_alpha   90.00
_cell.angle_beta   90.00
_cell.angle_gamma   90.00
#
_symmetry.space_group_name_H-M   'P 1'
#
loop_
_entity.id
_entity.type
_entity.pdbx_description
1 polymer ?
#
loop_
_entity_poly.entity_id
_entity_poly.type
_entity_poly.pdbx_seq_one_letter_code
_entity_poly.pdbx_strand_id
1 'polypeptide(L)'
;MLDYVDYTIGDDGYQGNGNGYHGNGHNGYDQLHGDWGLFYKVAKRFNYKVKREDREDFLHDLFLAFAKVKVSYDGKGKELTIGGLVRVAQYELADYWRKHF
;
A
#
# COMPACT_ATOMS: atom_id res chain seq x y z
N MET A 1 14.44 19.52 10.85
CA MET A 1 13.79 18.60 11.81
C MET A 1 12.95 17.66 10.99
N LEU A 2 13.40 16.41 10.81
CA LEU A 2 12.60 15.36 10.22
C LEU A 2 11.77 14.78 11.36
N ASP A 3 10.47 15.04 11.34
CA ASP A 3 9.48 14.40 12.18
C ASP A 3 9.45 12.91 11.83
N TYR A 4 10.27 12.14 12.54
CA TYR A 4 10.03 10.72 12.74
C TYR A 4 8.67 10.59 13.41
N VAL A 5 7.61 10.56 12.60
CA VAL A 5 6.30 10.11 13.03
C VAL A 5 6.49 8.66 13.42
N ASP A 6 6.52 8.47 14.73
CA ASP A 6 6.50 7.24 15.47
C ASP A 6 5.46 6.27 14.87
N TYR A 7 5.94 5.31 14.06
CA TYR A 7 5.12 4.22 13.55
C TYR A 7 4.96 3.19 14.67
N THR A 8 4.14 3.52 15.66
CA THR A 8 3.62 2.53 16.62
C THR A 8 2.72 1.56 15.87
N ILE A 9 3.35 0.56 15.26
CA ILE A 9 2.70 -0.66 14.83
C ILE A 9 2.31 -1.37 16.13
N GLY A 10 1.07 -1.14 16.56
CA GLY A 10 0.40 -2.06 17.47
C GLY A 10 0.57 -3.47 16.93
N ASP A 11 0.98 -4.35 17.83
CA ASP A 11 1.29 -5.76 17.62
C ASP A 11 0.16 -6.47 16.86
N ASP A 12 0.23 -6.51 15.53
CA ASP A 12 -0.62 -7.34 14.69
C ASP A 12 0.31 -8.20 13.82
N GLY A 13 0.86 -9.22 14.47
CA GLY A 13 1.47 -10.34 13.77
C GLY A 13 0.49 -10.86 12.73
N TYR A 14 0.90 -10.89 11.47
CA TYR A 14 0.18 -11.57 10.39
C TYR A 14 0.14 -13.06 10.71
N GLN A 15 -0.85 -13.48 11.50
CA GLN A 15 -1.23 -14.87 11.63
C GLN A 15 -2.03 -15.22 10.39
N GLY A 16 -1.50 -16.18 9.65
CA GLY A 16 -2.13 -16.72 8.47
C GLY A 16 -3.56 -17.19 8.74
N ASN A 17 -4.34 -17.13 7.66
CA ASN A 17 -5.55 -17.91 7.43
C ASN A 17 -6.70 -17.74 8.44
N GLY A 18 -7.64 -16.85 8.13
CA GLY A 18 -8.97 -16.87 8.77
C GLY A 18 -9.73 -15.53 8.78
N ASN A 19 -10.84 -15.51 8.05
CA ASN A 19 -12.09 -14.77 8.32
C ASN A 19 -12.08 -13.32 8.86
N GLY A 20 -12.54 -12.42 7.99
CA GLY A 20 -13.68 -11.55 8.30
C GLY A 20 -13.43 -10.30 9.14
N TYR A 21 -12.98 -9.22 8.51
CA TYR A 21 -13.05 -7.89 9.10
C TYR A 21 -14.13 -7.05 8.41
N HIS A 22 -15.31 -7.02 9.04
CA HIS A 22 -16.41 -6.13 8.73
C HIS A 22 -16.01 -4.68 8.99
N GLY A 23 -15.74 -3.93 7.91
CA GLY A 23 -15.62 -2.47 7.92
C GLY A 23 -16.65 -1.88 6.96
N ASN A 24 -17.76 -1.40 7.51
CA ASN A 24 -18.89 -0.82 6.79
C ASN A 24 -18.47 0.52 6.14
N GLY A 25 -18.51 0.63 4.79
CA GLY A 25 -18.09 1.88 4.13
C GLY A 25 -18.09 1.92 2.60
N HIS A 26 -19.22 1.55 1.97
CA HIS A 26 -19.54 1.67 0.53
C HIS A 26 -18.61 2.58 -0.29
N ASN A 27 -17.60 2.00 -0.94
CA ASN A 27 -16.88 2.55 -2.08
C ASN A 27 -16.61 1.41 -3.09
N GLY A 28 -16.58 1.71 -4.39
CA GLY A 28 -16.41 0.69 -5.45
C GLY A 28 -15.16 -0.20 -5.36
N TYR A 29 -14.24 0.12 -4.45
CA TYR A 29 -13.04 -0.66 -4.12
C TYR A 29 -13.23 -1.67 -2.98
N ASP A 30 -14.38 -1.66 -2.29
CA ASP A 30 -14.74 -2.66 -1.26
C ASP A 30 -14.97 -4.06 -1.84
N GLN A 31 -15.10 -4.15 -3.17
CA GLN A 31 -15.24 -5.39 -3.93
C GLN A 31 -13.89 -6.00 -4.31
N LEU A 32 -12.78 -5.28 -4.09
CA LEU A 32 -11.45 -5.83 -4.35
C LEU A 32 -11.11 -6.84 -3.24
N HIS A 33 -11.15 -8.12 -3.58
CA HIS A 33 -10.77 -9.21 -2.70
C HIS A 33 -9.29 -9.60 -2.86
N GLY A 34 -8.71 -10.18 -1.81
CA GLY A 34 -7.33 -10.64 -1.81
C GLY A 34 -6.30 -9.52 -1.90
N ASP A 35 -5.23 -9.74 -2.66
CA ASP A 35 -4.08 -8.83 -2.77
C ASP A 35 -4.48 -7.43 -3.24
N TRP A 36 -5.43 -7.32 -4.19
CA TRP A 36 -5.85 -6.05 -4.76
C TRP A 36 -6.57 -5.13 -3.77
N GLY A 37 -7.37 -5.70 -2.86
CA GLY A 37 -8.03 -4.93 -1.79
C GLY A 37 -7.01 -4.41 -0.78
N LEU A 38 -6.02 -5.24 -0.46
CA LEU A 38 -4.90 -4.86 0.41
C LEU A 38 -4.08 -3.72 -0.20
N PHE A 39 -3.75 -3.85 -1.49
CA PHE A 39 -3.02 -2.84 -2.26
C PHE A 39 -3.75 -1.50 -2.22
N TYR A 40 -5.06 -1.49 -2.50
CA TYR A 40 -5.86 -0.28 -2.42
C TYR A 40 -5.83 0.37 -1.03
N LYS A 41 -6.04 -0.43 0.02
CA LYS A 41 -6.06 0.04 1.41
C LYS A 41 -4.76 0.71 1.82
N VAL A 42 -3.62 0.18 1.36
CA VAL A 42 -2.30 0.79 1.59
C VAL A 42 -2.12 2.02 0.72
N ALA A 43 -2.35 1.93 -0.59
CA ALA A 43 -2.10 3.01 -1.54
C ALA A 43 -2.92 4.27 -1.24
N LYS A 44 -4.18 4.12 -0.80
CA LYS A 44 -5.06 5.24 -0.42
C LYS A 44 -4.46 6.12 0.70
N ARG A 45 -3.61 5.55 1.58
CA ARG A 45 -2.92 6.30 2.65
C ARG A 45 -1.75 7.16 2.14
N PHE A 46 -1.35 6.98 0.89
CA PHE A 46 -0.26 7.73 0.25
C PHE A 46 -0.77 8.68 -0.82
N ASN A 47 -1.91 8.37 -1.45
CA ASN A 47 -2.47 9.15 -2.56
C ASN A 47 -2.66 10.65 -2.24
N TYR A 48 -3.12 11.00 -1.04
CA TYR A 48 -3.32 12.42 -0.69
C TYR A 48 -2.00 13.21 -0.52
N LYS A 49 -0.84 12.54 -0.54
CA LYS A 49 0.49 13.13 -0.35
C LYS A 49 1.17 13.56 -1.65
N VAL A 50 0.55 13.36 -2.81
CA VAL A 50 1.00 13.87 -4.12
C VAL A 50 0.16 15.07 -4.56
N LYS A 51 0.55 15.72 -5.67
CA LYS A 51 -0.26 16.81 -6.26
C LYS A 51 -1.65 16.29 -6.59
N ARG A 52 -2.66 17.15 -6.44
CA ARG A 52 -4.06 16.72 -6.57
C ARG A 52 -4.37 16.17 -7.96
N GLU A 53 -3.73 16.74 -8.97
CA GLU A 53 -3.85 16.39 -10.38
C GLU A 53 -3.25 15.02 -10.68
N ASP A 54 -2.21 14.61 -9.95
CA ASP A 54 -1.43 13.40 -10.19
C ASP A 54 -1.91 12.20 -9.34
N ARG A 55 -2.99 12.38 -8.57
CA ARG A 55 -3.47 11.38 -7.60
C ARG A 55 -3.87 10.05 -8.21
N GLU A 56 -4.61 10.09 -9.31
CA GLU A 56 -5.07 8.87 -9.97
C GLU A 56 -3.91 8.13 -10.65
N ASP A 57 -3.00 8.87 -11.27
CA ASP A 57 -1.78 8.31 -11.89
C ASP A 57 -0.87 7.68 -10.83
N PHE A 58 -0.62 8.39 -9.72
CA PHE A 58 0.18 7.87 -8.62
C PHE A 58 -0.47 6.65 -7.94
N LEU A 59 -1.81 6.63 -7.83
CA LEU A 59 -2.53 5.46 -7.34
C LEU A 59 -2.31 4.26 -8.27
N HIS A 60 -2.36 4.47 -9.59
CA HIS A 60 -2.08 3.42 -10.57
C HIS A 60 -0.63 2.91 -10.48
N ASP A 61 0.33 3.81 -10.36
CA ASP A 61 1.76 3.47 -10.21
C ASP A 61 2.02 2.61 -8.98
N LEU A 62 1.40 2.96 -7.84
CA LEU A 62 1.48 2.15 -6.62
C LEU A 62 0.95 0.73 -6.80
N PHE A 63 -0.17 0.56 -7.51
CA PHE A 63 -0.71 -0.77 -7.82
C PHE A 63 0.25 -1.60 -8.67
N LEU A 64 0.84 -0.98 -9.70
CA LEU A 64 1.84 -1.65 -10.54
C LEU A 64 3.08 -2.04 -9.72
N ALA A 65 3.56 -1.15 -8.84
CA ALA A 65 4.69 -1.42 -7.97
C ALA A 65 4.39 -2.59 -7.01
N PHE A 66 3.24 -2.58 -6.35
CA PHE A 66 2.82 -3.66 -5.45
C PHE A 66 2.70 -5.00 -6.17
N ALA A 67 2.06 -5.03 -7.34
CA ALA A 67 1.92 -6.25 -8.13
C ALA A 67 3.28 -6.83 -8.55
N LYS A 68 4.21 -5.98 -9.02
CA LYS A 68 5.58 -6.40 -9.39
C LYS A 68 6.33 -7.01 -8.20
N VAL A 69 6.25 -6.37 -7.03
CA VAL A 69 6.90 -6.87 -5.81
C VAL A 69 6.26 -8.17 -5.35
N LYS A 70 4.93 -8.28 -5.40
CA LYS A 70 4.20 -9.51 -5.04
C LYS A 70 4.64 -10.70 -5.88
N VAL A 71 4.74 -10.54 -7.20
CA VAL A 71 5.26 -11.58 -8.11
C VAL A 71 6.66 -12.04 -7.71
N SER A 72 7.55 -11.11 -7.35
CA SER A 72 8.92 -11.43 -6.88
C SER A 72 8.94 -12.20 -5.55
N TYR A 73 8.00 -11.89 -4.66
CA TYR A 73 7.85 -12.56 -3.36
C TYR A 73 7.25 -13.96 -3.51
N ASP A 74 6.22 -14.11 -4.34
CA ASP A 74 5.58 -15.39 -4.65
C ASP A 74 6.59 -16.37 -5.27
N GLY A 75 7.43 -15.90 -6.21
CA GLY A 75 8.51 -16.70 -6.79
C GLY A 75 9.56 -17.18 -5.78
N LYS A 76 9.63 -16.55 -4.59
CA LYS A 76 10.52 -16.93 -3.48
C LYS A 76 9.80 -17.73 -2.39
N GLY A 77 8.50 -18.04 -2.57
CA GLY A 77 7.66 -18.67 -1.56
C GLY A 77 7.50 -17.81 -0.30
N LYS A 78 7.58 -16.48 -0.43
CA LYS A 78 7.44 -15.54 0.68
C LYS A 78 6.17 -14.73 0.53
N GLU A 79 5.49 -14.47 1.64
CA GLU A 79 4.35 -13.56 1.66
C GLU A 79 4.80 -12.10 1.73
N LEU A 80 4.15 -11.23 0.95
CA LEU A 80 4.36 -9.80 1.00
C LEU A 80 3.45 -9.18 2.08
N THR A 81 4.06 -8.76 3.19
CA THR A 81 3.32 -8.15 4.31
C THR A 81 2.90 -6.71 4.03
N ILE A 82 1.95 -6.17 4.81
CA ILE A 82 1.57 -4.74 4.74
C ILE A 82 2.79 -3.83 4.98
N GLY A 83 3.68 -4.20 5.91
CA GLY A 83 4.92 -3.45 6.13
C GLY A 83 5.80 -3.38 4.89
N GLY A 84 5.85 -4.45 4.10
CA GLY A 84 6.50 -4.48 2.79
C GLY A 84 5.84 -3.52 1.80
N LEU A 85 4.51 -3.55 1.71
CA LEU A 85 3.74 -2.64 0.85
C LEU A 85 3.92 -1.16 1.25
N VAL A 86 3.89 -0.85 2.55
CA VAL A 86 4.13 0.50 3.07
C VAL A 86 5.53 0.99 2.68
N ARG A 87 6.55 0.15 2.76
CA ARG A 87 7.91 0.50 2.35
C ARG A 87 8.00 0.78 0.85
N VAL A 88 7.36 -0.05 0.02
CA VAL A 88 7.28 0.21 -1.43
C VAL A 88 6.62 1.57 -1.69
N ALA A 89 5.49 1.86 -1.03
CA ALA A 89 4.78 3.11 -1.20
C ALA A 89 5.59 4.35 -0.77
N GLN A 90 6.40 4.22 0.29
CA GLN A 90 7.32 5.29 0.71
C GLN A 90 8.38 5.58 -0.36
N TYR A 91 8.93 4.55 -0.99
CA TYR A 91 9.91 4.74 -2.07
C TYR A 91 9.28 5.38 -3.31
N GLU A 92 8.10 4.92 -3.73
CA GLU A 92 7.39 5.53 -4.87
C GLU A 92 7.01 6.99 -4.60
N LEU A 93 6.57 7.33 -3.38
CA LEU A 93 6.28 8.71 -3.00
C LEU A 93 7.55 9.59 -3.04
N ALA A 94 8.68 9.07 -2.54
CA ALA A 94 9.94 9.79 -2.57
C ALA A 94 10.45 10.00 -4.01
N ASP A 95 10.31 8.99 -4.86
CA ASP A 95 10.68 9.05 -6.27
C ASP A 95 9.80 10.04 -7.06
N TYR A 96 8.49 10.06 -6.78
CA TYR A 96 7.57 11.07 -7.31
C TYR A 96 8.05 12.49 -7.00
N TRP A 97 8.33 12.81 -5.73
CA TRP A 97 8.75 14.17 -5.39
C TRP A 97 10.13 14.55 -5.95
N ARG A 98 11.04 13.56 -6.07
CA ARG A 98 12.35 13.73 -6.70
C ARG A 98 12.26 14.00 -8.21
N LYS A 99 11.23 13.49 -8.89
CA LYS A 99 11.01 13.80 -10.32
C LYS A 99 10.45 15.20 -10.52
N HIS A 100 9.76 15.72 -9.51
CA HIS A 100 9.08 17.02 -9.59
C HIS A 100 9.96 18.20 -9.13
N PHE A 101 11.04 17.96 -8.38
CA PHE A 101 11.97 18.96 -7.85
C PHE A 101 13.42 18.44 -7.75
#